data_AF-B0STE9-F1
#
_entry.id   AF-B0STE9-F1
#
_cell.length_a   1.000
_cell.length_b   1.000
_cell.length_c   1.000
_cell.angle_alpha   90.00
_cell.angle_beta   90.00
_cell.angle_gamma   90.00
#
_symmetry.space_group_name_H-M   'P 1'
#
loop_
_entity.id
_entity.type
_entity.pdbx_description
1 polymer ?
#
loop_
_entity_poly.entity_id
_entity_poly.type
_entity_poly.pdbx_seq_one_letter_code
_entity_poly.pdbx_strand_id
1 'polypeptide(L)'
;MLFLEHSPCLTGGIGAKAENLLVSKERLETLGVHLVTLPRGGDFTAHEPGQIVGYLHIDLKKRNLSLGDFLRNLNESLVVAVKRTWGLTLVENPKAPGLYTEGTNKKLISEGVYAKSYFTSFGFALNGINTLGTFSLINPCGARASDMISLEALGLSEGFREKRKEFVLQFSRHFLSLLP
;
A
#
# COMPACT_ATOMS: atom_id res chain seq x y z
N MET A 1 12.82 -8.61 -1.35
CA MET A 1 11.59 -7.84 -1.60
C MET A 1 10.74 -8.64 -2.57
N LEU A 2 9.44 -8.77 -2.31
CA LEU A 2 8.50 -9.46 -3.20
C LEU A 2 7.54 -8.43 -3.78
N PHE A 3 7.22 -8.54 -5.06
CA PHE A 3 6.24 -7.71 -5.74
C PHE A 3 5.20 -8.61 -6.40
N LEU A 4 3.93 -8.34 -6.11
CA LEU A 4 2.83 -9.21 -6.50
C LEU A 4 1.51 -8.44 -6.60
N GLU A 5 0.45 -9.20 -6.88
CA GLU A 5 -0.95 -8.81 -6.81
C GLU A 5 -1.70 -9.86 -6.01
N HIS A 6 -2.88 -9.49 -5.52
CA HIS A 6 -3.79 -10.41 -4.85
C HIS A 6 -5.13 -10.44 -5.56
N SER A 7 -5.80 -11.59 -5.50
CA SER A 7 -7.25 -11.66 -5.69
C SER A 7 -7.96 -10.77 -4.65
N PRO A 8 -9.22 -10.38 -4.90
CA PRO A 8 -9.97 -9.52 -3.98
C PRO A 8 -9.95 -10.03 -2.54
N CYS A 9 -9.39 -9.24 -1.63
CA CYS A 9 -9.37 -9.55 -0.21
C CYS A 9 -9.34 -8.29 0.65
N LEU A 10 -9.88 -8.42 1.86
CA LEU A 10 -9.74 -7.46 2.94
C LEU A 10 -8.74 -8.00 3.94
N THR A 11 -7.80 -7.16 4.36
CA THR A 11 -6.92 -7.49 5.48
C THR A 11 -7.17 -6.57 6.64
N GLY A 12 -7.26 -7.10 7.87
CA GLY A 12 -7.33 -6.34 9.11
C GLY A 12 -6.00 -6.38 9.83
N GLY A 13 -5.41 -5.21 10.12
CA GLY A 13 -4.20 -5.10 10.94
C GLY A 13 -4.49 -5.14 12.44
N ILE A 14 -3.45 -4.89 13.25
CA ILE A 14 -3.57 -4.84 14.73
C ILE A 14 -4.45 -3.69 15.23
N GLY A 15 -4.65 -2.66 14.42
CA GLY A 15 -5.51 -1.52 14.71
C GLY A 15 -6.92 -1.66 14.12
N ALA A 16 -7.29 -2.86 13.67
CA ALA A 16 -8.57 -3.08 13.00
C ALA A 16 -9.75 -2.79 13.93
N LYS A 17 -10.66 -1.91 13.50
CA LYS A 17 -11.88 -1.59 14.24
C LYS A 17 -13.09 -2.18 13.55
N ALA A 18 -13.91 -2.92 14.29
CA ALA A 18 -15.08 -3.61 13.73
C ALA A 18 -16.04 -2.66 12.98
N GLU A 19 -16.20 -1.43 13.46
CA GLU A 19 -17.02 -0.37 12.83
C GLU A 19 -16.56 0.03 11.43
N ASN A 20 -15.29 -0.23 11.09
CA ASN A 20 -14.72 0.08 9.79
C ASN A 20 -14.89 -1.06 8.78
N LEU A 21 -15.53 -2.17 9.17
CA LEU A 21 -16.02 -3.18 8.24
C LEU A 21 -17.50 -2.89 7.93
N LEU A 22 -17.79 -2.48 6.70
CA LEU A 22 -19.12 -1.96 6.32
C LEU A 22 -20.13 -3.06 5.95
N VAL A 23 -19.66 -4.29 5.81
CA VAL A 23 -20.47 -5.43 5.37
C VAL A 23 -20.23 -6.64 6.25
N SER A 24 -21.21 -7.53 6.35
CA SER A 24 -21.07 -8.76 7.13
C SER A 24 -20.09 -9.74 6.46
N LYS A 25 -19.57 -10.70 7.24
CA LYS A 25 -18.66 -11.73 6.71
C LYS A 25 -19.34 -12.61 5.65
N GLU A 26 -20.61 -12.93 5.85
CA GLU A 26 -21.43 -13.69 4.90
C GLU A 26 -21.55 -12.92 3.57
N ARG A 27 -21.72 -11.60 3.63
CA ARG A 27 -21.74 -10.77 2.43
C ARG A 27 -20.39 -10.79 1.71
N LEU A 28 -19.27 -10.75 2.43
CA LEU A 28 -17.94 -10.86 1.82
C LEU A 28 -17.77 -12.18 1.06
N GLU A 29 -18.21 -13.29 1.64
CA GLU A 29 -18.16 -14.61 1.00
C GLU A 29 -18.98 -14.65 -0.28
N THR A 30 -20.20 -14.09 -0.29
CA THR A 30 -21.02 -14.01 -1.52
C THR A 30 -20.39 -13.16 -2.62
N LEU A 31 -19.53 -12.21 -2.26
CA LEU A 31 -18.78 -11.36 -3.18
C LEU A 31 -17.44 -11.97 -3.60
N GLY A 32 -17.07 -13.14 -3.06
CA GLY A 32 -15.77 -13.76 -3.29
C GLY A 32 -14.59 -12.98 -2.69
N VAL A 33 -14.84 -12.18 -1.64
CA VAL A 33 -13.82 -11.37 -0.97
C VAL A 33 -13.40 -12.04 0.33
N HIS A 34 -12.12 -12.41 0.44
CA HIS A 34 -11.61 -13.04 1.65
C HIS A 34 -11.27 -12.01 2.72
N LEU A 35 -11.70 -12.21 3.97
CA LEU A 35 -11.28 -11.41 5.12
C LEU A 35 -10.18 -12.12 5.90
N VAL A 36 -9.02 -11.47 6.05
CA VAL A 36 -7.85 -12.03 6.73
C VAL A 36 -7.31 -11.07 7.78
N THR A 37 -7.17 -11.53 9.03
CA THR A 37 -6.53 -10.74 10.09
C THR A 37 -5.03 -11.05 10.13
N LEU A 38 -4.18 -10.02 10.14
CA LEU A 38 -2.73 -10.12 10.05
C LEU A 38 -2.05 -9.21 11.08
N PRO A 39 -0.85 -9.57 11.59
CA PRO A 39 -0.17 -8.78 12.64
C PRO A 39 0.49 -7.49 12.11
N ARG A 40 0.06 -6.95 10.96
CA ARG A 40 0.59 -5.69 10.42
C ARG A 40 0.01 -4.47 11.14
N GLY A 41 0.73 -3.35 11.10
CA GLY A 41 0.20 -2.06 11.52
C GLY A 41 -1.04 -1.64 10.71
N GLY A 42 -1.81 -0.71 11.28
CA GLY A 42 -2.99 -0.12 10.65
C GLY A 42 -4.29 -0.91 10.88
N ASP A 43 -5.35 -0.38 10.29
CA ASP A 43 -6.73 -0.89 10.35
C ASP A 43 -6.98 -1.84 9.16
N PHE A 44 -8.22 -1.91 8.67
CA PHE A 44 -8.58 -2.56 7.42
C PHE A 44 -7.97 -1.88 6.20
N THR A 45 -7.55 -2.70 5.24
CA THR A 45 -7.26 -2.28 3.85
C THR A 45 -7.77 -3.35 2.89
N ALA A 46 -7.85 -3.00 1.62
CA ALA A 46 -8.28 -3.88 0.55
C ALA A 46 -7.13 -4.15 -0.42
N HIS A 47 -7.11 -5.37 -0.96
CA HIS A 47 -6.31 -5.74 -2.11
C HIS A 47 -7.18 -6.32 -3.19
N GLU A 48 -6.84 -6.04 -4.44
CA GLU A 48 -7.54 -6.55 -5.62
C GLU A 48 -6.63 -6.47 -6.86
N PRO A 49 -6.96 -7.18 -7.95
CA PRO A 49 -6.17 -7.15 -9.18
C PRO A 49 -6.01 -5.72 -9.73
N GLY A 50 -4.82 -5.41 -10.25
CA GLY A 50 -4.45 -4.09 -10.73
C GLY A 50 -3.63 -3.26 -9.73
N GLN A 51 -3.50 -3.69 -8.47
CA GLN A 51 -2.59 -3.07 -7.51
C GLN A 51 -1.12 -3.50 -7.73
N ILE A 52 -0.16 -2.73 -7.23
CA ILE A 52 1.22 -3.19 -7.06
C ILE A 52 1.48 -3.34 -5.56
N VAL A 53 1.56 -4.59 -5.09
CA VAL A 53 1.81 -4.90 -3.69
C VAL A 53 3.28 -5.24 -3.50
N GLY A 54 3.95 -4.56 -2.55
CA GLY A 54 5.34 -4.78 -2.20
C GLY A 54 5.50 -5.29 -0.78
N TYR A 55 6.10 -6.48 -0.63
CA TYR A 55 6.48 -7.04 0.68
C TYR A 55 7.99 -6.99 0.91
N LEU A 56 8.39 -6.25 1.94
CA LEU A 56 9.77 -5.91 2.25
C LEU A 56 10.22 -6.68 3.48
N HIS A 57 10.88 -7.81 3.25
CA HIS A 57 11.51 -8.62 4.28
C HIS A 57 12.96 -8.16 4.49
N ILE A 58 13.16 -7.27 5.46
CA ILE A 58 14.44 -6.63 5.75
C ILE A 58 14.83 -6.94 7.20
N ASP A 59 16.07 -7.38 7.38
CA ASP A 59 16.72 -7.45 8.69
C ASP A 59 17.25 -6.06 9.03
N LEU A 60 16.55 -5.37 9.93
CA LEU A 60 16.88 -4.02 10.38
C LEU A 60 18.14 -4.02 11.26
N LYS A 61 18.33 -5.05 12.08
CA LYS A 61 19.49 -5.15 12.99
C LYS A 61 20.78 -5.30 12.19
N LYS A 62 20.79 -6.18 11.19
CA LYS A 62 21.96 -6.38 10.31
C LYS A 62 22.34 -5.11 9.54
N ARG A 63 21.38 -4.23 9.31
CA ARG A 63 21.56 -2.95 8.60
C ARG A 63 21.67 -1.76 9.55
N ASN A 64 21.74 -1.96 10.86
CA ASN A 64 21.78 -0.86 11.83
C ASN A 64 20.67 0.20 11.62
N LEU A 65 19.46 -0.23 11.25
CA LEU A 65 18.30 0.62 11.02
C LEU A 65 17.31 0.51 12.16
N SER A 66 16.68 1.62 12.55
CA SER A 66 15.45 1.59 13.31
C SER A 66 14.24 1.32 12.40
N LEU A 67 13.08 0.99 12.98
CA LEU A 67 11.83 0.91 12.22
C LEU A 67 11.46 2.27 11.59
N GLY A 68 11.75 3.38 12.28
CA GLY A 68 11.50 4.72 11.75
C GLY A 68 12.37 5.04 10.53
N ASP A 69 13.64 4.65 10.55
CA ASP A 69 14.53 4.81 9.38
C ASP A 69 14.04 3.99 8.18
N PHE A 70 13.61 2.74 8.44
CA PHE A 70 13.02 1.90 7.40
C PHE A 70 11.76 2.54 6.78
N LEU A 71 10.83 3.06 7.59
CA LEU A 71 9.61 3.70 7.10
C LEU A 71 9.92 4.98 6.31
N ARG A 72 10.88 5.79 6.76
CA ARG A 72 11.34 6.97 6.02
C ARG A 72 11.92 6.58 4.66
N ASN A 73 12.82 5.60 4.64
CA ASN A 73 13.42 5.11 3.40
C ASN A 73 12.38 4.49 2.45
N LEU A 74 11.36 3.81 3.00
CA LEU A 74 10.23 3.27 2.25
C LEU A 74 9.46 4.40 1.57
N ASN A 75 9.00 5.39 2.33
CA ASN A 75 8.19 6.50 1.83
C ASN A 75 8.94 7.29 0.78
N GLU A 76 10.20 7.64 1.04
CA GLU A 76 11.07 8.34 0.09
C GLU A 76 11.22 7.56 -1.22
N SER A 77 11.49 6.26 -1.14
CA SER A 77 11.67 5.42 -2.32
C SER A 77 10.39 5.26 -3.14
N LEU A 78 9.23 5.21 -2.48
CA LEU A 78 7.93 5.20 -3.16
C LEU A 78 7.66 6.52 -3.88
N VAL A 79 7.88 7.66 -3.22
CA VAL A 79 7.74 9.00 -3.82
C VAL A 79 8.63 9.13 -5.05
N VAL A 80 9.92 8.79 -4.93
CA VAL A 80 10.88 8.85 -6.04
C VAL A 80 10.48 7.93 -7.19
N ALA A 81 10.11 6.68 -6.89
CA ALA A 81 9.74 5.72 -7.93
C ALA A 81 8.45 6.13 -8.67
N VAL A 82 7.44 6.64 -7.95
CA VAL A 82 6.21 7.14 -8.57
C VAL A 82 6.50 8.37 -9.43
N LYS A 83 7.30 9.32 -8.92
CA LYS A 83 7.66 10.53 -9.68
C LYS A 83 8.39 10.21 -10.97
N ARG A 84 9.33 9.26 -10.94
CA ARG A 84 10.09 8.85 -12.12
C ARG A 84 9.25 8.08 -13.15
N THR A 85 8.30 7.27 -12.69
CA THR A 85 7.54 6.38 -13.59
C THR A 85 6.31 7.08 -14.20
N TRP A 86 5.64 7.94 -13.42
CA TRP A 86 4.37 8.56 -13.84
C TRP A 86 4.38 10.10 -13.79
N GLY A 87 5.49 10.73 -13.41
CA GLY A 87 5.56 12.20 -13.26
C GLY A 87 4.75 12.75 -12.07
N LEU A 88 4.10 11.87 -11.31
CA LEU A 88 3.19 12.22 -10.22
C LEU A 88 3.94 12.50 -8.93
N THR A 89 3.61 13.61 -8.28
CA THR A 89 4.13 13.95 -6.94
C THR A 89 3.20 13.37 -5.87
N LEU A 90 3.79 12.70 -4.89
CA LEU A 90 3.08 12.20 -3.71
C LEU A 90 3.59 12.90 -2.45
N VAL A 91 2.70 13.04 -1.47
CA VAL A 91 2.95 13.66 -0.17
C VAL A 91 2.50 12.74 0.95
N GLU A 92 3.17 12.84 2.10
CA GLU A 92 2.75 12.19 3.34
C GLU A 92 1.64 12.98 4.03
N ASN A 93 0.77 12.29 4.77
CA ASN A 93 -0.21 12.93 5.64
C ASN A 93 0.18 12.73 7.11
N PRO A 94 0.45 13.79 7.89
CA PRO A 94 0.84 13.67 9.30
C PRO A 94 -0.19 12.96 10.19
N LYS A 95 -1.45 12.91 9.78
CA LYS A 95 -2.56 12.33 10.54
C LYS A 95 -2.91 10.90 10.13
N ALA A 96 -2.42 10.43 8.99
CA ALA A 96 -2.82 9.14 8.44
C ALA A 96 -1.72 8.51 7.57
N PRO A 97 -1.37 7.23 7.81
CA PRO A 97 -0.29 6.56 7.08
C PRO A 97 -0.66 6.29 5.61
N GLY A 98 0.35 6.21 4.75
CA GLY A 98 0.23 6.10 3.30
C GLY A 98 0.68 7.36 2.56
N LEU A 99 0.68 7.26 1.23
CA LEU A 99 1.07 8.36 0.34
C LEU A 99 -0.11 8.84 -0.50
N TYR A 100 -0.21 10.16 -0.60
CA TYR A 100 -1.35 10.88 -1.13
C TYR A 100 -0.94 11.73 -2.32
N THR A 101 -1.84 11.91 -3.28
CA THR A 101 -1.61 12.78 -4.43
C THR A 101 -1.55 14.24 -4.00
N GLU A 102 -0.49 14.94 -4.42
CA GLU A 102 -0.36 16.38 -4.20
C GLU A 102 -1.56 17.12 -4.82
N GLY A 103 -2.10 18.12 -4.11
CA GLY A 103 -3.22 18.95 -4.56
C GLY A 103 -4.62 18.37 -4.35
N THR A 104 -4.81 17.04 -4.46
CA THR A 104 -6.13 16.40 -4.24
C THR A 104 -6.24 15.65 -2.92
N ASN A 105 -5.12 15.36 -2.24
CA ASN A 105 -5.06 14.66 -0.97
C ASN A 105 -5.78 13.29 -0.98
N LYS A 106 -5.85 12.63 -2.13
CA LYS A 106 -6.39 11.26 -2.24
C LYS A 106 -5.27 10.25 -2.07
N LYS A 107 -5.53 9.17 -1.34
CA LYS A 107 -4.54 8.14 -1.06
C LYS A 107 -4.33 7.26 -2.28
N LEU A 108 -3.10 7.23 -2.79
CA LEU A 108 -2.69 6.35 -3.89
C LEU A 108 -2.02 5.08 -3.36
N ILE A 109 -1.27 5.20 -2.26
CA ILE A 109 -0.50 4.09 -1.70
C ILE A 109 -0.89 3.89 -0.24
N SER A 110 -1.32 2.66 0.08
CA SER A 110 -1.53 2.24 1.46
C SER A 110 -0.28 1.54 2.00
N GLU A 111 0.06 1.82 3.25
CA GLU A 111 1.23 1.25 3.93
C GLU A 111 0.78 0.49 5.17
N GLY A 112 1.38 -0.67 5.39
CA GLY A 112 1.11 -1.52 6.54
C GLY A 112 2.27 -2.48 6.72
N VAL A 113 3.08 -2.24 7.73
CA VAL A 113 4.33 -2.98 7.98
C VAL A 113 4.19 -3.73 9.30
N TYR A 114 4.71 -4.94 9.33
CA TYR A 114 4.96 -5.69 10.55
C TYR A 114 6.44 -5.69 10.83
N ALA A 115 6.83 -5.52 12.09
CA ALA A 115 8.21 -5.69 12.52
C ALA A 115 8.23 -6.50 13.83
N LYS A 116 8.98 -7.60 13.85
CA LYS A 116 9.23 -8.40 15.06
C LYS A 116 10.65 -8.90 15.05
N SER A 117 11.32 -8.82 16.21
CA SER A 117 12.72 -9.23 16.37
C SER A 117 13.63 -8.64 15.28
N TYR A 118 13.43 -7.35 14.95
CA TYR A 118 14.15 -6.61 13.91
C TYR A 118 13.92 -7.04 12.46
N PHE A 119 13.07 -8.03 12.19
CA PHE A 119 12.69 -8.41 10.83
C PHE A 119 11.37 -7.77 10.43
N THR A 120 11.35 -7.13 9.26
CA THR A 120 10.12 -6.56 8.68
C THR A 120 9.38 -7.59 7.80
N SER A 121 8.07 -7.40 7.66
CA SER A 121 7.23 -8.04 6.65
C SER A 121 6.10 -7.09 6.25
N PHE A 122 5.32 -7.47 5.23
CA PHE A 122 4.38 -6.60 4.52
C PHE A 122 5.10 -5.37 3.94
N GLY A 123 4.43 -4.23 3.78
CA GLY A 123 5.00 -3.10 3.07
C GLY A 123 3.93 -2.15 2.58
N PHE A 124 3.73 -2.12 1.27
CA PHE A 124 2.84 -1.16 0.63
C PHE A 124 1.94 -1.81 -0.43
N ALA A 125 0.85 -1.12 -0.77
CA ALA A 125 -0.02 -1.42 -1.90
C ALA A 125 -0.34 -0.13 -2.65
N LEU A 126 0.17 -0.03 -3.88
CA LEU A 126 -0.10 1.07 -4.81
C LEU A 126 -1.35 0.75 -5.63
N ASN A 127 -2.32 1.65 -5.65
CA ASN A 127 -3.51 1.53 -6.49
C ASN A 127 -3.16 1.86 -7.95
N GLY A 128 -3.01 0.82 -8.78
CA GLY A 128 -2.64 0.95 -10.18
C GLY A 128 -3.87 1.09 -11.07
N ILE A 129 -4.29 -0.03 -11.66
CA ILE A 129 -5.46 -0.11 -12.54
C ILE A 129 -6.67 -0.77 -11.89
N ASN A 130 -6.62 -0.93 -10.56
CA ASN A 130 -7.71 -1.50 -9.81
C ASN A 130 -8.92 -0.55 -9.72
N THR A 131 -10.10 -1.14 -9.58
CA THR A 131 -11.40 -0.43 -9.61
C THR A 131 -11.73 0.29 -8.31
N LEU A 132 -11.01 0.00 -7.22
CA LEU A 132 -11.31 0.39 -5.85
C LEU A 132 -12.62 -0.21 -5.31
N GLY A 133 -13.22 -1.17 -6.03
CA GLY A 133 -14.48 -1.80 -5.66
C GLY A 133 -14.41 -2.47 -4.30
N THR A 134 -13.30 -3.15 -3.99
CA THR A 134 -13.13 -3.83 -2.70
C THR A 134 -12.99 -2.84 -1.53
N PHE A 135 -12.48 -1.62 -1.77
CA PHE A 135 -12.43 -0.56 -0.75
C PHE A 135 -13.83 -0.08 -0.32
N SER A 136 -14.85 -0.22 -1.16
CA SER A 136 -16.24 0.18 -0.81
C SER A 136 -16.85 -0.64 0.34
N LEU A 137 -16.21 -1.75 0.70
CA LEU A 137 -16.65 -2.66 1.76
C LEU A 137 -16.09 -2.30 3.14
N ILE A 138 -15.22 -1.28 3.21
CA ILE A 138 -14.53 -0.85 4.43
C ILE A 138 -14.41 0.68 4.52
N ASN A 139 -14.17 1.17 5.73
CA ASN A 139 -13.61 2.51 5.96
C ASN A 139 -12.10 2.39 6.22
N PRO A 140 -11.24 2.47 5.19
CA PRO A 140 -9.80 2.22 5.36
C PRO A 140 -9.15 3.24 6.31
N CYS A 141 -8.69 2.78 7.48
CA CYS A 141 -8.17 3.62 8.56
C CYS A 141 -9.14 4.75 8.97
N GLY A 142 -10.45 4.48 8.94
CA GLY A 142 -11.51 5.46 9.24
C GLY A 142 -11.74 6.52 8.15
N ALA A 143 -11.02 6.46 7.03
CA ALA A 143 -11.32 7.26 5.84
C ALA A 143 -12.40 6.58 4.99
N ARG A 144 -12.95 7.29 4.01
CA ARG A 144 -13.94 6.72 3.07
C ARG A 144 -13.24 6.13 1.86
N ALA A 145 -13.89 5.17 1.21
CA ALA A 145 -13.43 4.66 -0.08
C ALA A 145 -13.23 5.77 -1.14
N SER A 146 -14.04 6.85 -1.08
CA SER A 146 -13.93 8.03 -1.95
C SER A 146 -12.60 8.78 -1.84
N ASP A 147 -11.89 8.58 -0.73
CA ASP A 147 -10.63 9.24 -0.41
C ASP A 147 -9.43 8.47 -1.00
N MET A 148 -9.68 7.28 -1.56
CA MET A 148 -8.70 6.53 -2.34
C MET A 148 -8.69 6.99 -3.80
N ILE A 149 -7.57 6.81 -4.48
CA ILE A 149 -7.45 7.01 -5.92
C ILE A 149 -6.52 5.95 -6.53
N SER A 150 -6.66 5.69 -7.83
CA SER A 150 -5.81 4.80 -8.60
C SER A 150 -5.14 5.55 -9.76
N LEU A 151 -4.07 4.99 -10.31
CA LEU A 151 -3.43 5.55 -11.52
C LEU A 151 -4.39 5.58 -12.71
N GLU A 152 -5.26 4.58 -12.84
CA GLU A 152 -6.34 4.58 -13.85
C GLU A 152 -7.26 5.79 -13.70
N ALA A 153 -7.73 6.07 -12.49
CA ALA A 153 -8.62 7.21 -12.22
C ALA A 153 -7.93 8.58 -12.45
N LEU A 154 -6.60 8.61 -12.48
CA LEU A 154 -5.80 9.78 -12.83
C LEU A 154 -5.50 9.89 -14.34
N GLY A 155 -5.92 8.92 -15.15
CA GLY A 155 -5.58 8.85 -16.58
C GLY A 155 -4.13 8.45 -16.85
N LEU A 156 -3.47 7.76 -15.91
CA LEU A 156 -2.05 7.39 -15.94
C LEU A 156 -1.82 5.88 -16.18
N SER A 157 -2.84 5.17 -16.66
CA SER A 157 -2.81 3.72 -16.92
C SER A 157 -2.16 3.31 -18.24
N GLU A 158 -1.88 4.25 -19.15
CA GLU A 158 -1.23 3.94 -20.42
C GLU A 158 0.14 3.28 -20.20
N GLY A 159 0.33 2.09 -20.81
CA GLY A 159 1.55 1.30 -20.67
C GLY A 159 1.76 0.74 -19.26
N PHE A 160 0.70 0.55 -18.47
CA PHE A 160 0.80 0.15 -17.06
C PHE A 160 1.65 -1.11 -16.83
N ARG A 161 1.61 -2.10 -17.73
CA ARG A 161 2.39 -3.33 -17.58
C ARG A 161 3.91 -3.07 -17.59
N GLU A 162 4.37 -2.24 -18.51
CA GLU A 162 5.76 -1.83 -18.65
C GLU A 162 6.15 -0.87 -17.52
N LYS A 163 5.32 0.14 -17.25
CA LYS A 163 5.52 1.09 -16.15
C LYS A 163 5.54 0.41 -14.78
N ARG A 164 4.78 -0.65 -14.57
CA ARG A 164 4.85 -1.45 -13.34
C ARG A 164 6.23 -2.07 -13.15
N LYS A 165 6.83 -2.62 -14.20
CA LYS A 165 8.19 -3.18 -14.15
C LYS A 165 9.21 -2.08 -13.87
N GLU A 166 9.04 -0.94 -14.53
CA GLU A 166 9.88 0.24 -14.31
C GLU A 166 9.78 0.73 -12.85
N PHE A 167 8.58 0.90 -12.32
CA PHE A 167 8.35 1.29 -10.93
C PHE A 167 9.04 0.34 -9.95
N VAL A 168 8.86 -0.98 -10.13
CA VAL A 168 9.52 -1.99 -9.28
C VAL A 168 11.05 -1.85 -9.33
N LEU A 169 11.61 -1.61 -10.52
CA LEU A 169 13.05 -1.41 -10.70
C LEU A 169 13.54 -0.11 -10.06
N GLN A 170 12.85 1.01 -10.28
CA GLN A 170 13.17 2.33 -9.72
C GLN A 170 13.08 2.30 -8.19
N PHE A 171 11.99 1.76 -7.65
CA PHE A 171 11.80 1.57 -6.21
C PHE A 171 12.91 0.70 -5.64
N SER A 172 13.17 -0.47 -6.22
CA SER A 172 14.17 -1.40 -5.70
C SER A 172 15.56 -0.80 -5.69
N ARG A 173 15.96 -0.12 -6.78
CA ARG A 173 17.27 0.55 -6.87
C ARG A 173 17.42 1.64 -5.81
N HIS A 174 16.41 2.52 -5.71
CA HIS A 174 16.45 3.62 -4.75
C HIS A 174 16.46 3.10 -3.30
N PHE A 175 15.51 2.22 -2.97
CA PHE A 175 15.38 1.66 -1.63
C PHE A 175 16.65 0.94 -1.19
N LEU A 176 17.23 0.09 -2.05
CA LEU A 176 18.49 -0.60 -1.75
C LEU A 176 19.67 0.36 -1.59
N SER A 177 19.71 1.48 -2.31
CA SER A 177 20.77 2.47 -2.17
C SER A 177 20.73 3.24 -0.84
N LEU A 178 19.57 3.25 -0.16
CA LEU A 178 19.38 3.85 1.16
C LEU A 178 19.65 2.86 2.30
N LEU A 179 19.89 1.58 2.00
CA LEU A 179 20.25 0.59 3.02
C LEU A 179 21.78 0.56 3.17
N PRO A 180 22.32 0.67 4.39
CA PRO A 180 23.74 0.55 4.65
C PRO A 180 24.25 -0.90 4.53
#